data_AF-A0A929BIH4-F1
#
_entry.id   AF-A0A929BIH4-F1
#
_cell.length_a   1.000
_cell.length_b   1.000
_cell.length_c   1.000
_cell.angle_alpha   90.00
_cell.angle_beta   90.00
_cell.angle_gamma   90.00
#
_symmetry.space_group_name_H-M   'P 1'
#
loop_
_entity.id
_entity.type
_entity.pdbx_description
1 polymer ?
#
loop_
_entity_poly.entity_id
_entity_poly.type
_entity_poly.pdbx_seq_one_letter_code
_entity_poly.pdbx_strand_id
1 'polypeptide(L)'
;MLKIRTILLGFVILFGSNIYSQDMLSTISKKLYKCQLQIKPKEKDLKKSFHEIRIKIDSLNKFNSIKDADTIYFLESFGIEDGTFYGKIWNRNESIEYTYYRRKFNFNQKGIFTQYTCKLVEEWNILEICEEEKVNSTMTSPITIFGSRISFKKGKVKAKCIKFKEFYNFERDR
;
A
#
# COMPACT_ATOMS: atom_id res chain seq x y z
N MET A 1 13.96 -68.96 4.12
CA MET A 1 12.65 -68.43 3.68
C MET A 1 12.61 -66.95 4.04
N LEU A 2 12.89 -66.08 3.07
CA LEU A 2 12.98 -64.63 3.23
C LEU A 2 11.66 -64.02 2.76
N LYS A 3 11.00 -63.18 3.58
CA LYS A 3 10.09 -62.11 3.13
C LYS A 3 9.78 -61.17 4.28
N ILE A 4 10.67 -60.19 4.45
CA ILE A 4 10.39 -58.91 5.11
C ILE A 4 9.35 -58.20 4.24
N ARG A 5 8.20 -57.82 4.82
CA ARG A 5 7.24 -56.91 4.20
C ARG A 5 7.07 -55.66 5.06
N THR A 6 7.79 -54.65 4.62
CA THR A 6 7.68 -53.23 4.90
C THR A 6 6.24 -52.73 4.74
N ILE A 7 5.69 -52.03 5.75
CA ILE A 7 4.78 -50.89 5.56
C ILE A 7 5.13 -49.84 6.61
N LEU A 8 6.06 -48.96 6.25
CA LEU A 8 6.29 -47.68 6.90
C LEU A 8 5.88 -46.65 5.85
N LEU A 9 4.63 -46.18 5.86
CA LEU A 9 4.20 -45.12 4.95
C LEU A 9 2.98 -44.37 5.49
N GLY A 10 3.19 -43.06 5.70
CA GLY A 10 2.17 -42.07 5.39
C GLY A 10 1.36 -41.53 6.57
N PHE A 11 1.89 -40.50 7.23
CA PHE A 11 1.16 -39.22 7.33
C PHE A 11 2.17 -38.08 7.38
N VAL A 12 2.75 -37.80 6.21
CA VAL A 12 3.51 -36.59 5.94
C VAL A 12 2.53 -35.42 5.93
N ILE A 13 2.56 -34.64 7.00
CA ILE A 13 2.47 -33.17 7.02
C ILE A 13 1.37 -32.58 6.11
N LEU A 14 0.15 -32.49 6.63
CA LEU A 14 -0.83 -31.49 6.21
C LEU A 14 -0.51 -30.16 6.92
N PHE A 15 0.59 -29.52 6.55
CA PHE A 15 0.78 -28.07 6.74
C PHE A 15 0.85 -27.42 5.36
N GLY A 16 -0.30 -27.48 4.67
CA GLY A 16 -0.54 -26.73 3.45
C GLY A 16 -0.50 -25.22 3.73
N SER A 17 0.67 -24.63 3.51
CA SER A 17 0.85 -23.37 2.79
C SER A 17 -0.12 -22.22 3.11
N ASN A 18 0.10 -21.52 4.22
CA ASN A 18 -0.35 -20.12 4.38
C ASN A 18 0.75 -19.14 4.82
N ILE A 19 1.98 -19.62 5.03
CA ILE A 19 3.05 -18.82 5.66
C ILE A 19 3.73 -17.85 4.68
N TYR A 20 3.66 -18.08 3.37
CA TYR A 20 4.40 -17.28 2.39
C TYR A 20 3.79 -15.90 2.07
N SER A 21 2.49 -15.69 2.28
CA SER A 21 1.86 -14.39 1.96
C SER A 21 2.18 -13.33 3.01
N GLN A 22 2.13 -13.71 4.29
CA GLN A 22 2.35 -12.80 5.42
C GLN A 22 3.76 -12.20 5.45
N ASP A 23 4.77 -12.96 5.00
CA ASP A 23 6.15 -12.48 4.96
C ASP A 23 6.38 -11.41 3.88
N MET A 24 5.68 -11.52 2.74
CA MET A 24 5.87 -10.64 1.59
C MET A 24 5.30 -9.23 1.85
N LEU A 25 4.06 -9.12 2.34
CA LEU A 25 3.47 -7.80 2.62
C LEU A 25 4.15 -7.13 3.81
N SER A 26 4.58 -7.90 4.82
CA SER A 26 5.41 -7.38 5.92
C SER A 26 6.73 -6.78 5.43
N THR A 27 7.43 -7.49 4.54
CA THR A 27 8.68 -7.02 3.92
C THR A 27 8.47 -5.75 3.08
N ILE A 28 7.43 -5.72 2.27
CA ILE A 28 7.03 -4.55 1.48
C ILE A 28 6.75 -3.37 2.40
N SER A 29 5.94 -3.60 3.43
CA SER A 29 5.52 -2.58 4.38
C SER A 29 6.71 -1.97 5.13
N LYS A 30 7.69 -2.77 5.56
CA LYS A 30 8.94 -2.28 6.16
C LYS A 30 9.78 -1.45 5.19
N LYS A 31 9.88 -1.87 3.92
CA LYS A 31 10.61 -1.12 2.89
C LYS A 31 9.95 0.23 2.59
N LEU A 32 8.64 0.25 2.46
CA LEU A 32 7.86 1.47 2.28
C LEU A 32 8.03 2.41 3.47
N TYR A 33 7.94 1.91 4.71
CA TYR A 33 8.16 2.72 5.90
C TYR A 33 9.53 3.40 5.89
N LYS A 34 10.61 2.66 5.62
CA LYS A 34 11.96 3.23 5.49
C LYS A 34 12.05 4.28 4.38
N CYS A 35 11.43 4.01 3.25
CA CYS A 35 11.37 4.92 2.11
C CYS A 35 10.58 6.20 2.42
N GLN A 36 9.47 6.10 3.15
CA GLN A 36 8.67 7.22 3.64
C GLN A 36 9.40 8.04 4.71
N LEU A 37 10.27 7.43 5.53
CA LEU A 37 11.12 8.17 6.46
C LEU A 37 12.22 8.98 5.76
N GLN A 38 12.76 8.47 4.64
CA GLN A 38 13.82 9.16 3.88
C GLN A 38 13.36 10.48 3.27
N ILE A 39 12.05 10.63 3.02
CA ILE A 39 11.45 11.87 2.51
C ILE A 39 11.10 12.88 3.63
N LYS A 40 11.65 12.67 4.84
CA LYS A 40 11.60 13.57 6.01
C LYS A 40 10.20 14.15 6.25
N PRO A 41 9.19 13.31 6.57
CA PRO A 41 7.86 13.79 6.88
C PRO A 41 7.87 14.55 8.21
N LYS A 42 6.93 15.49 8.39
CA LYS A 42 6.76 16.08 9.72
C LYS A 42 6.19 14.99 10.63
N GLU A 43 6.54 15.02 11.92
CA GLU A 43 6.09 13.99 12.88
C GLU A 43 4.56 13.81 12.87
N LYS A 44 3.83 14.93 12.72
CA LYS A 44 2.36 14.95 12.60
C LYS A 44 1.82 14.19 11.38
N ASP A 45 2.59 14.07 10.30
CA ASP A 45 2.18 13.43 9.05
C ASP A 45 2.36 11.89 9.12
N LEU A 46 3.07 11.38 10.13
CA LEU A 46 3.41 9.95 10.27
C LEU A 46 3.04 9.37 11.65
N LYS A 47 2.10 10.02 12.35
CA LYS A 47 1.67 9.64 13.70
C LYS A 47 0.91 8.31 13.64
N LYS A 48 1.46 7.23 14.22
CA LYS A 48 1.11 5.81 13.94
C LYS A 48 1.47 5.41 12.50
N SER A 49 2.27 4.37 12.36
CA SER A 49 2.89 4.08 11.07
C SER A 49 1.87 3.44 10.11
N PHE A 50 1.81 3.94 8.86
CA PHE A 50 1.15 3.23 7.75
C PHE A 50 1.62 1.77 7.64
N HIS A 51 2.84 1.49 8.13
CA HIS A 51 3.34 0.13 8.29
C HIS A 51 2.37 -0.77 9.06
N GLU A 52 1.94 -0.39 10.27
CA GLU A 52 1.00 -1.16 11.08
C GLU A 52 -0.35 -1.38 10.39
N ILE A 53 -0.84 -0.36 9.67
CA ILE A 53 -2.11 -0.42 8.95
C ILE A 53 -2.02 -1.47 7.83
N ARG A 54 -0.92 -1.45 7.04
CA ARG A 54 -0.69 -2.46 6.00
C ARG A 54 -0.60 -3.88 6.56
N ILE A 55 0.04 -4.07 7.73
CA ILE A 55 0.07 -5.40 8.38
C ILE A 55 -1.33 -5.87 8.76
N LYS A 56 -2.21 -4.96 9.22
CA LYS A 56 -3.60 -5.34 9.51
C LYS A 56 -4.40 -5.65 8.24
N ILE A 57 -4.20 -4.89 7.17
CA ILE A 57 -4.82 -5.18 5.87
C ILE A 57 -4.43 -6.58 5.38
N ASP A 58 -3.15 -6.95 5.52
CA ASP A 58 -2.64 -8.28 5.21
C ASP A 58 -3.35 -9.37 6.03
N SER A 59 -3.45 -9.18 7.34
CA SER A 59 -4.13 -10.14 8.23
C SER A 59 -5.61 -10.35 7.91
N LEU A 60 -6.24 -9.39 7.24
CA LEU A 60 -7.63 -9.46 6.79
C LEU A 60 -7.76 -10.04 5.37
N ASN A 61 -6.65 -10.41 4.72
CA ASN A 61 -6.58 -10.90 3.34
C ASN A 61 -7.34 -10.00 2.36
N LYS A 62 -7.22 -8.68 2.53
CA LYS A 62 -7.95 -7.70 1.71
C LYS A 62 -7.24 -7.35 0.40
N PHE A 63 -5.97 -7.72 0.23
CA PHE A 63 -5.20 -7.47 -0.98
C PHE A 63 -4.29 -8.68 -1.26
N ASN A 64 -4.75 -9.62 -2.09
CA ASN A 64 -4.12 -10.95 -2.23
C ASN A 64 -3.28 -11.09 -3.50
N SER A 65 -3.43 -10.19 -4.46
CA SER A 65 -2.74 -10.22 -5.77
C SER A 65 -1.26 -9.80 -5.74
N ILE A 66 -0.65 -9.67 -4.54
CA ILE A 66 0.73 -9.23 -4.35
C ILE A 66 1.73 -10.11 -5.11
N LYS A 67 1.49 -11.42 -5.13
CA LYS A 67 2.43 -12.42 -5.67
C LYS A 67 2.56 -12.35 -7.20
N ASP A 68 1.51 -11.89 -7.88
CA ASP A 68 1.42 -11.88 -9.35
C ASP A 68 1.66 -10.49 -9.96
N ALA A 69 2.05 -9.53 -9.11
CA ALA A 69 2.23 -8.14 -9.47
C ALA A 69 3.70 -7.81 -9.73
N ASP A 70 4.00 -7.20 -10.88
CA ASP A 70 5.32 -6.63 -11.17
C ASP A 70 5.57 -5.34 -10.38
N THR A 71 4.50 -4.56 -10.19
CA THR A 71 4.50 -3.32 -9.43
C THR A 71 3.21 -3.18 -8.62
N ILE A 72 3.34 -2.68 -7.39
CA ILE A 72 2.22 -2.33 -6.51
C ILE A 72 2.37 -0.86 -6.14
N TYR A 73 1.26 -0.15 -6.19
CA TYR A 73 1.18 1.28 -5.93
C TYR A 73 0.40 1.53 -4.63
N PHE A 74 0.79 2.62 -3.96
CA PHE A 74 0.23 3.04 -2.69
C PHE A 74 0.01 4.55 -2.72
N LEU A 75 -1.17 4.96 -2.30
CA LEU A 75 -1.48 6.33 -1.90
C LEU A 75 -1.95 6.27 -0.47
N GLU A 76 -1.36 7.09 0.38
CA GLU A 76 -1.60 7.05 1.81
C GLU A 76 -1.58 8.43 2.41
N SER A 77 -2.51 8.69 3.31
CA SER A 77 -2.63 9.97 3.96
C SER A 77 -3.23 9.88 5.36
N PHE A 78 -2.99 10.90 6.18
CA PHE A 78 -3.51 11.05 7.52
C PHE A 78 -4.19 12.42 7.68
N GLY A 79 -5.50 12.40 7.89
CA GLY A 79 -6.29 13.57 8.26
C GLY A 79 -6.02 13.93 9.71
N ILE A 80 -5.33 15.04 9.95
CA ILE A 80 -5.02 15.50 11.31
C ILE A 80 -6.31 15.92 12.05
N GLU A 81 -7.25 16.52 11.32
CA GLU A 81 -8.49 17.08 11.87
C GLU A 81 -9.44 16.01 12.38
N ASP A 82 -9.63 14.94 11.60
CA ASP A 82 -10.55 13.85 11.93
C ASP A 82 -9.84 12.64 12.56
N GLY A 83 -8.51 12.56 12.46
CA GLY A 83 -7.70 11.45 12.94
C GLY A 83 -7.84 10.18 12.08
N THR A 84 -8.28 10.30 10.83
CA THR A 84 -8.51 9.20 9.91
C THR A 84 -7.31 8.95 9.02
N PHE A 85 -6.96 7.68 8.82
CA PHE A 85 -6.03 7.29 7.78
C PHE A 85 -6.79 6.95 6.51
N TYR A 86 -6.29 7.46 5.40
CA TYR A 86 -6.81 7.24 4.06
C TYR A 86 -5.78 6.43 3.29
N GLY A 87 -6.22 5.45 2.51
CA GLY A 87 -5.29 4.72 1.68
C GLY A 87 -5.92 4.02 0.49
N LYS A 88 -5.08 3.82 -0.52
CA LYS A 88 -5.38 3.03 -1.72
C LYS A 88 -4.15 2.17 -2.02
N ILE A 89 -4.40 0.89 -2.24
CA ILE A 89 -3.38 -0.09 -2.65
C ILE A 89 -3.87 -0.72 -3.93
N TRP A 90 -3.04 -0.75 -4.96
CA TRP A 90 -3.46 -1.33 -6.23
C TRP A 90 -2.31 -1.85 -7.07
N ASN A 91 -2.65 -2.74 -7.99
CA ASN A 91 -1.83 -3.19 -9.10
C ASN A 91 -2.75 -3.43 -10.31
N ARG A 92 -2.24 -4.09 -11.35
CA ARG A 92 -3.02 -4.39 -12.56
C ARG A 92 -4.21 -5.35 -12.36
N ASN A 93 -4.22 -6.13 -11.28
CA ASN A 93 -5.18 -7.22 -11.04
C ASN A 93 -6.23 -6.84 -9.97
N GLU A 94 -5.86 -6.01 -9.01
CA GLU A 94 -6.67 -5.72 -7.83
C GLU A 94 -6.44 -4.30 -7.36
N SER A 95 -7.49 -3.70 -6.79
CA SER A 95 -7.41 -2.42 -6.09
C SER A 95 -8.29 -2.46 -4.85
N ILE A 96 -7.76 -1.94 -3.75
CA ILE A 96 -8.53 -1.61 -2.56
C ILE A 96 -8.37 -0.15 -2.18
N GLU A 97 -9.45 0.42 -1.67
CA GLU A 97 -9.48 1.72 -1.00
C GLU A 97 -9.94 1.48 0.43
N TYR A 98 -9.37 2.22 1.37
CA TYR A 98 -9.71 2.09 2.77
C TYR A 98 -9.61 3.40 3.52
N THR A 99 -10.48 3.53 4.52
CA THR A 99 -10.23 4.39 5.67
C THR A 99 -10.02 3.57 6.92
N TYR A 100 -9.20 4.09 7.81
CA TYR A 100 -8.92 3.48 9.10
C TYR A 100 -9.02 4.53 10.21
N TYR A 101 -10.03 4.36 11.06
CA TYR A 101 -10.34 5.28 12.16
C TYR A 101 -10.69 4.49 13.41
N ARG A 102 -10.20 4.90 14.58
CA ARG A 102 -10.46 4.24 15.88
C ARG A 102 -10.38 2.70 15.82
N ARG A 103 -9.35 2.17 15.15
CA ARG A 103 -9.08 0.74 14.97
C ARG A 103 -10.09 -0.03 14.11
N LYS A 104 -10.92 0.66 13.33
CA LYS A 104 -11.88 0.07 12.41
C LYS A 104 -11.53 0.44 10.97
N PHE A 105 -11.58 -0.54 10.09
CA PHE A 105 -11.49 -0.31 8.65
C PHE A 105 -12.87 -0.09 8.04
N ASN A 106 -12.91 0.76 7.02
CA ASN A 106 -14.00 0.83 6.05
C ASN A 106 -13.40 0.68 4.65
N PHE A 107 -13.84 -0.34 3.90
CA PHE A 107 -13.39 -0.62 2.52
C PHE A 107 -14.45 -0.28 1.45
N ASN A 108 -15.59 0.26 1.87
CA ASN A 108 -16.72 0.56 0.98
C ASN A 108 -16.61 1.95 0.35
N GLN A 109 -15.72 2.80 0.86
CA GLN A 109 -15.47 4.11 0.26
C GLN A 109 -14.76 3.95 -1.09
N LYS A 110 -15.13 4.83 -2.02
CA LYS A 110 -14.59 4.90 -3.38
C LYS A 110 -14.23 6.34 -3.70
N GLY A 111 -13.21 6.53 -4.53
CA GLY A 111 -12.78 7.86 -4.95
C GLY A 111 -12.12 8.65 -3.82
N ILE A 112 -11.46 7.98 -2.86
CA ILE A 112 -10.70 8.67 -1.81
C ILE A 112 -9.61 9.55 -2.44
N PHE A 113 -9.00 9.07 -3.52
CA PHE A 113 -8.06 9.80 -4.33
C PHE A 113 -8.61 9.90 -5.76
N THR A 114 -8.36 11.02 -6.43
CA THR A 114 -8.78 11.20 -7.81
C THR A 114 -8.08 10.19 -8.72
N GLN A 115 -8.74 9.81 -9.82
CA GLN A 115 -8.13 8.93 -10.81
C GLN A 115 -6.88 9.56 -11.42
N TYR A 116 -6.85 10.88 -11.54
CA TYR A 116 -5.68 11.60 -12.04
C TYR A 116 -4.48 11.47 -11.09
N THR A 117 -4.66 11.66 -9.78
CA THR A 117 -3.58 11.43 -8.80
C THR A 117 -3.08 9.98 -8.86
N CYS A 118 -3.98 9.01 -9.01
CA CYS A 118 -3.61 7.60 -9.19
C CYS A 118 -2.71 7.41 -10.43
N LYS A 119 -3.13 7.93 -11.58
CA LYS A 119 -2.39 7.88 -12.85
C LYS A 119 -1.00 8.49 -12.72
N LEU A 120 -0.87 9.66 -12.11
CA LEU A 120 0.42 10.32 -11.95
C LEU A 120 1.40 9.49 -11.10
N VAL A 121 0.90 8.80 -10.06
CA VAL A 121 1.72 7.88 -9.26
C VAL A 121 2.07 6.60 -10.03
N GLU A 122 1.16 6.07 -10.84
CA GLU A 122 1.43 4.91 -11.69
C GLU A 122 2.56 5.16 -12.69
N GLU A 123 2.47 6.29 -13.40
CA GLU A 123 3.46 6.77 -14.36
C GLU A 123 4.75 7.26 -13.67
N TRP A 124 4.66 7.54 -12.36
CA TRP A 124 5.71 8.19 -11.58
C TRP A 124 6.11 9.55 -12.17
N ASN A 125 5.11 10.31 -12.62
CA ASN A 125 5.28 11.63 -13.22
C ASN A 125 5.45 12.71 -12.13
N ILE A 126 6.65 12.76 -11.57
CA ILE A 126 6.98 13.64 -10.44
C ILE A 126 6.87 15.12 -10.79
N LEU A 127 7.23 15.50 -12.02
CA LEU A 127 7.17 16.88 -12.46
C LEU A 127 5.73 17.38 -12.46
N GLU A 128 4.82 16.58 -13.02
CA GLU A 128 3.40 16.91 -13.06
C GLU A 128 2.78 16.92 -11.66
N ILE A 129 3.14 15.97 -10.79
CA ILE A 129 2.69 15.98 -9.38
C ILE A 129 3.08 17.30 -8.70
N CYS A 130 4.31 17.78 -8.91
CA CYS A 130 4.77 19.02 -8.30
C CYS A 130 4.07 20.26 -8.88
N GLU A 131 3.76 20.28 -10.18
CA GLU A 131 3.04 21.39 -10.79
C GLU A 131 1.57 21.41 -10.34
N GLU A 132 0.91 20.25 -10.31
CA GLU A 132 -0.44 20.10 -9.78
C GLU A 132 -0.54 20.48 -8.30
N GLU A 133 0.42 20.05 -7.49
CA GLU A 133 0.55 20.48 -6.09
C GLU A 133 0.66 22.01 -5.98
N LYS A 134 1.38 22.66 -6.89
CA LYS A 134 1.58 24.11 -6.84
C LYS A 134 0.34 24.89 -7.28
N VAL A 135 -0.36 24.42 -8.32
CA VAL A 135 -1.47 25.14 -8.96
C VAL A 135 -2.82 24.79 -8.33
N ASN A 136 -3.03 23.51 -7.97
CA ASN A 136 -4.34 22.96 -7.61
C ASN A 136 -4.43 22.48 -6.14
N SER A 137 -3.41 22.72 -5.32
CA SER A 137 -3.51 22.55 -3.85
C SER A 137 -4.32 23.71 -3.25
N THR A 138 -5.64 23.58 -3.24
CA THR A 138 -6.55 24.68 -2.92
C THR A 138 -6.91 24.83 -1.44
N MET A 139 -6.60 23.84 -0.59
CA MET A 139 -6.90 23.93 0.85
C MET A 139 -5.87 24.79 1.59
N THR A 140 -6.33 25.54 2.61
CA THR A 140 -5.45 26.31 3.52
C THR A 140 -4.53 25.40 4.34
N SER A 141 -4.95 24.16 4.59
CA SER A 141 -4.13 23.09 5.16
C SER A 141 -4.39 21.80 4.37
N PRO A 142 -3.77 21.67 3.19
CA PRO A 142 -3.99 20.51 2.35
C PRO A 142 -3.40 19.28 3.01
N ILE A 143 -4.11 18.17 2.84
CA ILE A 143 -3.73 16.89 3.40
C ILE A 143 -2.42 16.41 2.72
N THR A 144 -1.47 15.94 3.52
CA THR A 144 -0.20 15.38 2.99
C THR A 144 -0.44 13.98 2.46
N ILE A 145 -0.06 13.72 1.22
CA ILE A 145 -0.16 12.41 0.56
C ILE A 145 1.23 11.81 0.37
N PHE A 146 1.34 10.52 0.67
CA PHE A 146 2.49 9.68 0.35
C PHE A 146 2.16 8.80 -0.86
N GLY A 147 2.71 9.15 -2.02
CA GLY A 147 2.69 8.29 -3.21
C GLY A 147 3.87 7.34 -3.16
N SER A 148 3.63 6.03 -3.26
CA SER A 148 4.70 5.03 -3.28
C SER A 148 4.48 3.98 -4.35
N ARG A 149 5.58 3.44 -4.88
CA ARG A 149 5.55 2.24 -5.72
C ARG A 149 6.58 1.23 -5.29
N ILE A 150 6.20 -0.04 -5.37
CA ILE A 150 7.04 -1.20 -5.09
C ILE A 150 7.16 -1.99 -6.37
N SER A 151 8.39 -2.18 -6.87
CA SER A 151 8.64 -3.00 -8.05
C SER A 151 9.44 -4.24 -7.69
N PHE A 152 9.05 -5.39 -8.25
CA PHE A 152 9.75 -6.66 -8.11
C PHE A 152 10.59 -6.88 -9.37
N LYS A 153 11.92 -6.89 -9.24
CA LYS A 153 12.83 -7.16 -10.37
C LYS A 153 13.90 -8.17 -9.96
N LYS A 154 13.94 -9.33 -10.63
CA LYS A 154 14.94 -10.39 -10.41
C LYS A 154 15.11 -10.75 -8.92
N GLY A 155 14.00 -11.01 -8.24
CA GLY A 155 13.97 -11.33 -6.80
C GLY A 155 14.28 -10.16 -5.85
N LYS A 156 14.54 -8.95 -6.36
CA LYS A 156 14.77 -7.75 -5.55
C LYS A 156 13.51 -6.88 -5.48
N VAL A 157 13.17 -6.45 -4.26
CA VAL A 157 12.10 -5.48 -3.99
C VAL A 157 12.69 -4.08 -3.89
N LYS A 158 12.29 -3.17 -4.79
CA LYS A 158 12.66 -1.75 -4.78
C LYS A 158 11.44 -0.90 -4.42
N ALA A 159 11.62 0.02 -3.48
CA ALA A 159 10.61 1.00 -3.09
C ALA A 159 11.02 2.38 -3.60
N LYS A 160 10.04 3.16 -4.08
CA LYS A 160 10.19 4.60 -4.31
C LYS A 160 9.00 5.30 -3.67
N CYS A 161 9.25 6.49 -3.10
CA CYS A 161 8.26 7.27 -2.39
C CYS A 161 8.39 8.75 -2.77
N ILE A 162 7.26 9.44 -2.83
CA ILE A 162 7.15 10.88 -2.94
C ILE A 162 6.13 11.37 -1.90
N LYS A 163 6.34 12.58 -1.41
CA LYS A 163 5.40 13.31 -0.57
C LYS A 163 4.96 14.54 -1.34
N PHE A 164 3.66 14.77 -1.39
CA PHE A 164 3.04 15.93 -2.02
C PHE A 164 1.74 16.27 -1.27
N LYS A 165 1.26 17.49 -1.39
CA LYS A 165 -0.05 17.90 -0.88
C LYS A 165 -1.15 17.45 -1.83
N GLU A 166 -2.31 17.14 -1.28
CA GLU A 166 -3.53 16.95 -2.05
C GLU A 166 -3.79 18.14 -2.99
N PHE A 167 -4.22 17.82 -4.20
CA PHE A 167 -4.61 18.77 -5.22
C PHE A 167 -5.87 18.26 -5.93
N TYR A 168 -6.69 19.21 -6.41
CA TYR A 168 -7.95 18.90 -7.07
C TYR A 168 -8.28 19.96 -8.12
N ASN A 169 -8.61 19.52 -9.33
CA ASN A 169 -9.10 20.37 -10.41
C ASN A 169 -10.54 19.98 -10.76
N PHE A 170 -11.48 20.91 -10.62
CA PHE A 170 -12.91 20.63 -10.78
C PHE A 170 -13.30 20.13 -12.18
N GLU A 171 -12.68 20.65 -13.25
CA GLU A 171 -13.01 20.25 -14.62
C GLU A 171 -12.51 18.84 -14.96
N ARG A 172 -11.41 18.42 -14.32
CA ARG A 172 -10.76 17.12 -14.59
C ARG A 172 -11.19 16.02 -13.64
N ASP A 173 -11.38 16.35 -12.36
CA ASP A 173 -11.46 15.38 -11.26
C ASP A 173 -12.90 15.18 -10.73
N ARG A 174 -13.91 15.74 -11.42
CA ARG A 174 -15.33 15.54 -11.11
C ARG A 174 -15.85 14.15 -11.51
#